data_AF-A0A6I6JKV2-F1
#
_entry.id   AF-A0A6I6JKV2-F1
#
_cell.length_a   1.000
_cell.length_b   1.000
_cell.length_c   1.000
_cell.angle_alpha   90.00
_cell.angle_beta   90.00
_cell.angle_gamma   90.00
#
_symmetry.space_group_name_H-M   'P 1'
#
loop_
_entity.id
_entity.type
_entity.pdbx_description
1 polymer ?
#
loop_
_entity_poly.entity_id
_entity_poly.type
_entity_poly.pdbx_seq_one_letter_code
_entity_poly.pdbx_strand_id
1 'polypeptide(L)'
;MKHILLLLIFSFISFAGFSQTQKNESSRWNKTSLDINTQIELKVFPNPCTGQKLTVEIDNEELTELRITNIAGKVVMLKKYLIPVNKVELSLDNTPNGIYLIQIKTTANKLMARKLIVSAR
;
A
#
# COMPACT_ATOMS: atom_id res chain seq x y z
N MET A 1 43.39 22.63 -16.14
CA MET A 1 42.00 23.11 -16.00
C MET A 1 40.94 22.14 -16.54
N LYS A 2 41.16 21.49 -17.70
CA LYS A 2 40.20 20.52 -18.27
C LYS A 2 40.00 19.22 -17.45
N HIS A 3 41.07 18.75 -16.79
CA HIS A 3 41.01 17.55 -15.94
C HIS A 3 40.29 17.76 -14.59
N ILE A 4 40.23 19.01 -14.11
CA ILE A 4 39.45 19.37 -12.90
C ILE A 4 37.95 19.22 -13.17
N LEU A 5 37.50 19.53 -14.39
CA LEU A 5 36.10 19.41 -14.79
C LEU A 5 35.64 17.93 -14.86
N LEU A 6 36.53 17.03 -15.29
CA LEU A 6 36.28 15.59 -15.36
C LEU A 6 36.12 14.95 -13.98
N LEU A 7 36.89 15.40 -12.97
CA LEU A 7 36.77 14.93 -11.59
C LEU A 7 35.43 15.38 -10.94
N LEU A 8 34.95 16.58 -11.26
CA LEU A 8 33.66 17.09 -10.79
C LEU A 8 32.46 16.32 -11.36
N ILE A 9 32.55 15.87 -12.61
CA ILE A 9 31.50 15.07 -13.26
C ILE A 9 31.44 13.64 -12.67
N PHE A 10 32.59 13.06 -12.32
CA PHE A 10 32.64 11.72 -11.72
C PHE A 10 32.04 11.68 -10.30
N SER A 11 32.16 12.76 -9.54
CA SER A 11 31.61 12.87 -8.18
C SER A 11 30.07 12.91 -8.14
N PHE A 12 29.40 13.32 -9.22
CA PHE A 12 27.93 13.36 -9.27
C PHE A 12 27.28 11.99 -9.48
N ILE A 13 28.03 10.99 -9.97
CA ILE A 13 27.51 9.67 -10.31
C ILE A 13 27.41 8.75 -9.08
N SER A 14 28.07 9.10 -7.96
CA SER A 14 28.15 8.25 -6.77
C SER A 14 26.95 8.37 -5.81
N PHE A 15 25.96 9.23 -6.07
CA PHE A 15 24.83 9.44 -5.13
C PHE A 15 23.57 8.61 -5.42
N ALA A 16 23.54 7.80 -6.50
CA ALA A 16 22.36 6.99 -6.85
C ALA A 16 22.34 5.57 -6.25
N GLY A 17 23.13 5.31 -5.19
CA GLY A 17 23.43 3.95 -4.72
C GLY A 17 22.70 3.45 -3.47
N PHE A 18 21.75 4.17 -2.87
CA PHE A 18 21.02 3.66 -1.71
C PHE A 18 19.72 2.95 -2.12
N SER A 19 19.84 1.70 -2.60
CA SER A 19 18.72 0.77 -2.55
C SER A 19 18.72 0.08 -1.18
N GLN A 20 17.89 0.59 -0.27
CA GLN A 20 17.61 -0.09 0.99
C GLN A 20 16.85 -1.38 0.66
N THR A 21 17.54 -2.52 0.64
CA THR A 21 16.87 -3.81 0.64
C THR A 21 16.25 -3.99 2.04
N GLN A 22 14.94 -3.87 2.13
CA GLN A 22 14.21 -4.18 3.36
C GLN A 22 14.33 -5.69 3.58
N LYS A 23 15.19 -6.10 4.51
CA LYS A 23 15.17 -7.47 5.05
C LYS A 23 13.83 -7.67 5.77
N ASN A 24 12.82 -8.14 5.04
CA ASN A 24 11.68 -8.81 5.66
C ASN A 24 12.16 -10.17 6.16
N GLU A 25 12.74 -10.21 7.35
CA GLU A 25 12.92 -11.44 8.10
C GLU A 25 11.55 -11.91 8.59
N SER A 26 10.82 -12.64 7.74
CA SER A 26 9.79 -13.54 8.21
C SER A 26 10.41 -14.91 8.43
N SER A 27 11.24 -15.03 9.47
CA SER A 27 11.63 -16.29 10.08
C SER A 27 10.38 -16.92 10.71
N ARG A 28 9.55 -17.54 9.86
CA ARG A 28 8.35 -18.31 10.21
C ARG A 28 8.73 -19.68 10.76
N TRP A 29 9.47 -19.79 11.86
CA TRP A 29 9.52 -21.06 12.62
C TRP A 29 9.72 -20.77 14.12
N ASN A 30 8.73 -21.22 14.91
CA ASN A 30 8.63 -21.25 16.37
C ASN A 30 8.50 -19.92 17.13
N LYS A 31 7.26 -19.46 17.30
CA LYS A 31 6.90 -18.63 18.46
C LYS A 31 5.79 -19.30 19.26
N THR A 32 6.19 -20.25 20.11
CA THR A 32 5.38 -20.71 21.23
C THR A 32 5.64 -19.76 22.40
N SER A 33 4.95 -18.64 22.40
CA SER A 33 4.64 -17.82 23.57
C SER A 33 3.53 -16.88 23.11
N LEU A 34 2.47 -16.81 23.91
CA LEU A 34 1.29 -15.97 23.72
C LEU A 34 1.70 -14.49 23.80
N ASP A 35 2.41 -14.00 22.79
CA ASP A 35 2.36 -12.59 22.43
C ASP A 35 0.99 -12.41 21.77
N ILE A 36 0.04 -11.90 22.55
CA ILE A 36 -1.14 -11.23 21.99
C ILE A 36 -0.62 -9.93 21.37
N ASN A 37 0.16 -10.07 20.30
CA ASN A 37 0.45 -8.98 19.41
C ASN A 37 -0.86 -8.78 18.66
N THR A 38 -1.65 -7.81 19.11
CA THR A 38 -2.85 -7.34 18.42
C THR A 38 -2.41 -6.78 17.06
N GLN A 39 -2.14 -7.69 16.11
CA GLN A 39 -1.65 -7.34 14.80
C GLN A 39 -2.79 -6.62 14.08
N ILE A 40 -2.52 -5.40 13.66
CA ILE A 40 -3.44 -4.65 12.81
C ILE A 40 -3.44 -5.31 11.44
N GLU A 41 -4.58 -5.85 11.06
CA GLU A 41 -4.74 -6.57 9.82
C GLU A 41 -5.66 -5.79 8.88
N LEU A 42 -5.14 -5.45 7.70
CA LEU A 42 -5.92 -4.88 6.61
C LEU A 42 -6.42 -6.00 5.68
N LYS A 43 -7.75 -6.18 5.65
CA LYS A 43 -8.48 -7.13 4.82
C LYS A 43 -9.14 -6.40 3.66
N VAL A 44 -9.01 -6.97 2.46
CA VAL A 44 -9.54 -6.40 1.21
C VAL A 44 -10.14 -7.54 0.40
N PHE A 45 -11.46 -7.54 0.23
CA PHE A 45 -12.17 -8.66 -0.40
C PHE A 45 -13.44 -8.20 -1.13
N PRO A 46 -13.87 -8.90 -2.19
CA PRO A 46 -13.18 -10.03 -2.82
C PRO A 46 -11.92 -9.57 -3.59
N ASN A 47 -10.93 -10.46 -3.67
CA ASN A 47 -9.73 -10.26 -4.48
C ASN A 47 -9.36 -11.59 -5.16
N PRO A 48 -9.57 -11.76 -6.49
CA PRO A 48 -9.99 -10.72 -7.45
C PRO A 48 -11.41 -10.17 -7.23
N CYS A 49 -11.59 -8.88 -7.48
CA CYS A 49 -12.87 -8.20 -7.43
C CYS A 49 -13.58 -8.33 -8.78
N THR A 50 -14.64 -9.14 -8.83
CA THR A 50 -15.41 -9.45 -10.05
C THR A 50 -16.79 -8.81 -10.09
N GLY A 51 -17.48 -8.77 -8.96
CA GLY A 51 -18.60 -7.87 -8.73
C GLY A 51 -18.03 -6.49 -8.42
N GLN A 52 -18.64 -5.44 -8.93
CA GLN A 52 -18.15 -4.06 -8.79
C GLN A 52 -18.14 -3.55 -7.33
N LYS A 53 -18.32 -4.42 -6.33
CA LYS A 53 -18.30 -4.10 -4.91
C LYS A 53 -17.03 -4.64 -4.27
N LEU A 54 -16.32 -3.77 -3.56
CA LEU A 54 -15.13 -4.09 -2.80
C LEU A 54 -15.34 -3.72 -1.33
N THR A 55 -15.02 -4.63 -0.43
CA THR A 55 -15.03 -4.40 1.02
C THR A 55 -13.61 -4.27 1.53
N VAL A 56 -13.40 -3.24 2.34
CA VAL A 56 -12.12 -2.94 3.00
C VAL A 56 -12.37 -2.85 4.49
N GLU A 57 -11.67 -3.66 5.25
CA GLU A 57 -11.86 -3.81 6.69
C GLU A 57 -10.50 -3.81 7.39
N ILE A 58 -10.41 -3.12 8.52
CA ILE A 58 -9.21 -3.07 9.35
C ILE A 58 -9.56 -3.48 10.78
N ASP A 59 -8.82 -4.46 11.29
CA ASP A 59 -8.97 -4.92 12.66
C ASP A 59 -8.09 -4.07 13.59
N ASN A 60 -8.61 -3.75 14.78
CA ASN A 60 -7.89 -3.06 15.86
C ASN A 60 -7.34 -1.67 15.52
N GLU A 61 -7.85 -1.05 14.44
CA GLU A 61 -7.59 0.35 14.11
C GLU A 61 -8.75 0.91 13.25
N GLU A 62 -8.72 2.20 12.98
CA GLU A 62 -9.70 2.88 12.13
C GLU A 62 -8.98 3.64 11.02
N LEU A 63 -9.59 3.69 9.83
CA LEU A 63 -9.06 4.39 8.67
C LEU A 63 -9.66 5.79 8.54
N THR A 64 -8.81 6.75 8.17
CA THR A 64 -9.12 8.17 7.95
C THR A 64 -9.03 8.54 6.47
N GLU A 65 -8.21 7.83 5.70
CA GLU A 65 -8.09 7.99 4.25
C GLU A 65 -7.99 6.63 3.57
N LEU A 66 -8.60 6.51 2.39
CA LEU A 66 -8.47 5.39 1.48
C LEU A 66 -8.17 5.91 0.08
N ARG A 67 -7.16 5.32 -0.55
CA ARG A 67 -6.70 5.68 -1.89
C ARG A 67 -6.54 4.41 -2.73
N ILE A 68 -7.03 4.44 -3.96
CA ILE A 68 -6.80 3.38 -4.95
C ILE A 68 -6.03 3.99 -6.11
N THR A 69 -4.88 3.40 -6.44
CA THR A 69 -4.05 3.80 -7.59
C THR A 69 -3.87 2.63 -8.55
N ASN A 70 -3.83 2.90 -9.85
CA ASN A 70 -3.46 1.88 -10.84
C ASN A 70 -1.93 1.66 -10.87
N ILE A 71 -1.45 0.69 -11.66
CA ILE A 71 -0.01 0.39 -11.80
C ILE A 71 0.82 1.56 -12.36
N ALA A 72 0.20 2.51 -13.06
CA ALA A 72 0.87 3.70 -13.57
C ALA A 72 0.94 4.83 -12.52
N GLY A 73 0.47 4.60 -11.30
CA GLY A 73 0.43 5.58 -10.21
C GLY A 73 -0.72 6.59 -10.29
N LYS A 74 -1.64 6.45 -11.27
CA LYS A 74 -2.82 7.31 -11.36
C LYS A 74 -3.77 6.98 -10.21
N VAL A 75 -4.18 8.01 -9.46
CA VAL A 75 -5.25 7.90 -8.45
C VAL A 75 -6.58 7.71 -9.15
N VAL A 76 -7.22 6.57 -8.90
CA VAL A 76 -8.53 6.20 -9.45
C VAL A 76 -9.64 6.48 -8.44
N MET A 77 -9.33 6.38 -7.15
CA MET A 77 -10.24 6.76 -6.08
C MET A 77 -9.48 7.36 -4.90
N LEU A 78 -10.05 8.40 -4.29
CA LEU A 78 -9.61 8.96 -3.03
C LEU A 78 -10.84 9.25 -2.17
N LYS A 79 -10.87 8.68 -0.97
CA LYS A 79 -11.91 8.92 0.04
C LYS A 79 -11.23 9.34 1.35
N LYS A 80 -11.72 10.42 1.94
CA LYS A 80 -11.34 10.87 3.28
C LYS A 80 -12.56 10.80 4.17
N TYR A 81 -12.38 10.32 5.39
CA TYR A 81 -13.46 10.13 6.36
C TYR A 81 -13.27 11.14 7.47
N LEU A 82 -14.27 12.01 7.66
CA LEU A 82 -14.28 12.98 8.76
C LEU A 82 -14.41 12.26 10.11
N ILE A 83 -15.24 11.22 10.14
CA ILE A 83 -15.39 10.28 11.25
C ILE A 83 -14.67 9.00 10.82
N PRO A 84 -13.61 8.56 11.52
CA PRO A 84 -12.88 7.35 11.17
C PRO A 84 -13.80 6.12 11.15
N VAL A 85 -13.47 5.14 10.30
CA VAL A 85 -14.25 3.90 10.14
C VAL A 85 -13.34 2.68 10.15
N ASN A 86 -13.83 1.55 10.63
CA ASN A 86 -13.10 0.27 10.57
C ASN A 86 -13.45 -0.54 9.31
N LYS A 87 -14.58 -0.26 8.67
CA LYS A 87 -15.08 -0.98 7.50
C LYS A 87 -15.70 -0.03 6.49
N VAL A 88 -15.44 -0.27 5.21
CA VAL A 88 -16.08 0.45 4.11
C VAL A 88 -16.36 -0.47 2.92
N GLU A 89 -17.53 -0.25 2.32
CA GLU A 89 -17.90 -0.83 1.03
C GLU A 89 -17.75 0.22 -0.07
N LEU A 90 -17.09 -0.16 -1.16
CA LEU A 90 -16.75 0.69 -2.28
C LEU A 90 -17.36 0.12 -3.56
N SER A 91 -17.86 1.00 -4.41
CA SER A 91 -18.29 0.65 -5.77
C SER A 91 -17.18 0.99 -6.77
N LEU A 92 -16.87 0.05 -7.65
CA LEU A 92 -15.83 0.11 -8.68
C LEU A 92 -16.44 0.10 -10.09
N ASP A 93 -17.70 0.54 -10.25
CA ASP A 93 -18.54 0.40 -11.45
C ASP A 93 -17.91 0.90 -12.77
N ASN A 94 -16.87 1.74 -12.70
CA ASN A 94 -16.16 2.27 -13.86
C ASN A 94 -14.64 2.06 -13.79
N THR A 95 -14.18 1.11 -12.98
CA THR A 95 -12.76 0.79 -12.82
C THR A 95 -12.36 -0.29 -13.82
N PRO A 96 -11.46 -0.01 -14.79
CA PRO A 96 -11.04 -1.00 -15.77
C PRO A 96 -10.38 -2.23 -15.13
N ASN A 97 -10.40 -3.35 -15.84
CA ASN A 97 -9.67 -4.55 -15.44
C ASN A 97 -8.19 -4.25 -15.29
N GLY A 98 -7.58 -4.76 -14.23
CA GLY A 98 -6.16 -4.54 -13.98
C GLY A 98 -5.74 -4.72 -12.53
N ILE A 99 -4.48 -4.36 -12.28
CA ILE A 99 -3.87 -4.39 -10.96
C ILE A 99 -3.89 -2.99 -10.38
N TYR A 100 -4.25 -2.91 -9.11
CA TYR A 100 -4.34 -1.69 -8.34
C TYR A 100 -3.64 -1.85 -6.99
N LEU A 101 -3.24 -0.72 -6.42
CA LEU A 101 -2.80 -0.63 -5.04
C LEU A 101 -3.88 0.11 -4.27
N ILE A 102 -4.38 -0.54 -3.21
CA ILE A 102 -5.21 0.13 -2.22
C ILE A 102 -4.32 0.51 -1.03
N GLN A 103 -4.35 1.78 -0.69
CA GLN A 103 -3.62 2.37 0.42
C GLN A 103 -4.63 2.95 1.40
N ILE A 104 -4.42 2.71 2.68
CA ILE A 104 -5.17 3.37 3.74
C ILE A 104 -4.24 4.14 4.67
N LYS A 105 -4.80 5.17 5.28
CA LYS A 105 -4.18 5.89 6.39
C LYS A 105 -5.04 5.67 7.62
N THR A 106 -4.43 5.30 8.74
CA THR A 106 -5.15 5.07 10.00
C THR A 106 -5.22 6.31 10.89
N THR A 107 -5.99 6.24 11.96
CA THR A 107 -6.02 7.25 13.03
C THR A 107 -4.67 7.40 13.73
N ALA A 108 -3.90 6.32 13.88
CA ALA A 108 -2.52 6.38 14.38
C ALA A 108 -1.50 6.83 13.31
N ASN A 109 -1.97 7.40 12.20
CA ASN A 109 -1.14 7.92 11.10
C ASN A 109 -0.27 6.84 10.41
N LYS A 110 -0.63 5.55 10.54
CA LYS A 110 0.04 4.45 9.83
C LYS A 110 -0.47 4.37 8.40
N LEU A 111 0.44 4.08 7.47
CA LEU A 111 0.12 3.82 6.08
C LEU A 111 0.20 2.32 5.82
N MET A 112 -0.86 1.73 5.27
CA MET A 112 -0.88 0.32 4.88
C MET A 112 -1.29 0.19 3.42
N ALA A 113 -0.73 -0.80 2.72
CA ALA A 113 -1.03 -1.06 1.32
C ALA A 113 -1.33 -2.54 1.04
N ARG A 114 -2.25 -2.80 0.12
CA ARG A 114 -2.56 -4.12 -0.42
C ARG A 114 -2.67 -4.07 -1.94
N LYS A 115 -2.31 -5.17 -2.60
CA LYS A 115 -2.56 -5.38 -4.02
C LYS A 115 -4.01 -5.79 -4.22
N LEU A 116 -4.70 -5.13 -5.13
CA LEU A 116 -6.07 -5.44 -5.56
C LEU A 116 -6.04 -5.84 -7.03
N ILE A 117 -6.74 -6.93 -7.37
CA ILE A 117 -6.98 -7.35 -8.76
C ILE A 117 -8.44 -7.05 -9.08
N VAL A 118 -8.70 -6.25 -10.10
CA VAL A 118 -10.06 -5.98 -10.61
C VAL A 118 -10.23 -6.73 -11.93
N SER A 119 -11.30 -7.51 -12.05
CA SER A 119 -11.59 -8.33 -13.23
C SER A 119 -13.10 -8.38 -13.47
N ALA A 120 -13.60 -7.55 -14.38
CA ALA A 120 -14.94 -7.69 -14.94
C ALA A 120 -15.08 -9.08 -15.56
N ARG A 121 -16.17 -9.76 -15.21
CA ARG A 121 -16.56 -11.05 -15.80
C ARG A 121 -17.23 -10.83 -17.16
#